data_AF-A0A1B6EI11-F1
#
_entry.id   AF-A0A1B6EI11-F1
#
_cell.length_a   1.000
_cell.length_b   1.000
_cell.length_c   1.000
_cell.angle_alpha   90.00
_cell.angle_beta   90.00
_cell.angle_gamma   90.00
#
_symmetry.space_group_name_H-M   'P 1'
#
loop_
_entity.id
_entity.type
_entity.pdbx_description
1 polymer ?
#
loop_
_entity_poly.entity_id
_entity_poly.type
_entity_poly.pdbx_seq_one_letter_code
_entity_poly.pdbx_strand_id
1 'polypeptide(L)'
;SEWQYCNQSISNIRVTTKVAVNSLLADDPELRDRGSAIVHNLACKEVFDDVAVELSMALLQFFNNSPPEEQVFRTMKALARFCQISSQDVPQLVQMIGPSPTKFSGMSPRVDEQIALVTKKLR
;
A
#
# COMPACT_ATOMS: atom_id res chain seq x y z
N SER A 1 17.65 7.69 -7.68
CA SER A 1 19.11 7.54 -7.48
C SER A 1 19.46 6.08 -7.42
N GLU A 2 20.37 5.65 -8.28
CA GLU A 2 20.89 4.28 -8.37
C GLU A 2 22.34 4.25 -7.86
N TRP A 3 22.76 3.12 -7.30
CA TRP A 3 24.09 2.93 -6.72
C TRP A 3 24.47 1.44 -6.67
N GLN A 4 25.75 1.16 -6.40
CA GLN A 4 26.26 -0.20 -6.29
C GLN A 4 26.50 -0.60 -4.84
N TYR A 5 26.13 -1.83 -4.50
CA TYR A 5 26.39 -2.44 -3.20
C TYR A 5 26.79 -3.90 -3.39
N CYS A 6 27.95 -4.31 -2.88
CA CYS A 6 28.44 -5.70 -2.99
C CYS A 6 28.31 -6.28 -4.43
N ASN A 7 28.70 -5.50 -5.44
CA ASN A 7 28.60 -5.84 -6.87
C ASN A 7 27.17 -6.02 -7.43
N GLN A 8 26.13 -5.60 -6.68
CA GLN A 8 24.75 -5.57 -7.14
C GLN A 8 24.32 -4.14 -7.44
N SER A 9 23.63 -3.95 -8.56
CA SER A 9 22.95 -2.68 -8.86
C SER A 9 21.69 -2.57 -8.01
N ILE A 10 21.60 -1.50 -7.22
CA ILE A 10 20.48 -1.22 -6.32
C ILE A 10 20.04 0.25 -6.48
N SER A 11 18.87 0.57 -5.96
CA SER A 11 18.35 1.94 -6.00
C SER A 11 17.65 2.28 -4.70
N ASN A 12 17.57 3.58 -4.42
CA ASN A 12 16.91 4.07 -3.21
C ASN A 12 15.45 3.62 -3.13
N ILE A 13 14.74 3.57 -4.26
CA ILE A 13 13.35 3.13 -4.28
C ILE A 13 13.25 1.64 -3.94
N ARG A 14 14.13 0.78 -4.46
CA ARG A 14 14.12 -0.65 -4.13
C ARG A 14 14.35 -0.89 -2.63
N VAL A 15 15.31 -0.19 -2.03
CA VAL A 15 15.55 -0.29 -0.57
C VAL A 15 14.34 0.23 0.21
N THR A 16 13.81 1.40 -0.17
CA THR A 16 12.70 2.03 0.54
C THR A 16 11.43 1.19 0.45
N THR A 17 11.13 0.59 -0.71
CA THR A 17 10.03 -0.35 -0.91
C THR A 17 10.18 -1.54 0.03
N LYS A 18 11.37 -2.15 0.12
CA LYS A 18 11.60 -3.26 1.06
C LYS A 18 11.42 -2.84 2.52
N VAL A 19 11.92 -1.67 2.92
CA VAL A 19 11.70 -1.14 4.28
C VAL A 19 10.21 -0.94 4.54
N ALA A 20 9.47 -0.35 3.59
CA ALA A 20 8.05 -0.11 3.71
C ALA A 20 7.25 -1.41 3.87
N VAL A 21 7.50 -2.40 3.02
CA VAL A 21 6.85 -3.72 3.06
C VAL A 21 7.14 -4.46 4.37
N ASN A 22 8.42 -4.58 4.74
CA ASN A 22 8.80 -5.32 5.94
C ASN A 22 8.30 -4.62 7.22
N SER A 23 8.31 -3.29 7.26
CA SER A 23 7.78 -2.55 8.41
C SER A 23 6.27 -2.71 8.52
N LEU A 24 5.53 -2.58 7.41
CA LEU A 24 4.07 -2.69 7.38
C LEU A 24 3.58 -4.08 7.83
N LEU A 25 4.33 -5.13 7.49
CA LEU A 25 3.98 -6.51 7.80
C LEU A 25 4.67 -7.05 9.07
N ALA A 26 5.35 -6.18 9.83
CA ALA A 26 5.99 -6.57 11.08
C ALA A 26 4.96 -6.92 12.16
N ASP A 27 5.34 -7.85 13.02
CA ASP A 27 4.60 -8.17 14.25
C ASP A 27 4.69 -7.04 15.29
N ASP A 28 5.78 -6.26 15.24
CA ASP A 28 5.99 -5.11 16.10
C ASP A 28 5.01 -3.96 15.76
N PRO A 29 4.16 -3.52 16.70
CA PRO A 29 3.15 -2.50 16.43
C PRO A 29 3.74 -1.14 16.01
N GLU A 30 4.90 -0.77 16.53
CA GLU A 30 5.53 0.51 16.23
C GLU A 30 6.12 0.53 14.82
N LEU A 31 6.81 -0.54 14.43
CA LEU A 31 7.28 -0.75 13.06
C LEU A 31 6.11 -0.75 12.08
N ARG A 32 4.99 -1.39 12.43
CA ARG A 32 3.80 -1.43 11.60
C ARG A 32 3.17 -0.05 11.41
N ASP A 33 3.10 0.76 12.47
CA ASP A 33 2.61 2.14 12.36
C ASP A 33 3.49 2.98 11.43
N ARG A 34 4.82 2.90 11.62
CA ARG A 34 5.80 3.55 10.75
C ARG A 34 5.69 3.05 9.30
N GLY A 35 5.52 1.74 9.10
CA GLY A 35 5.30 1.13 7.79
C GLY A 35 4.08 1.71 7.08
N SER A 36 2.95 1.83 7.77
CA SER A 36 1.73 2.45 7.22
C SER A 36 1.95 3.90 6.75
N ALA A 37 2.73 4.67 7.51
CA ALA A 37 3.08 6.05 7.17
C ALA A 37 4.04 6.13 5.98
N ILE A 38 5.05 5.26 5.92
CA ILE A 38 6.00 5.21 4.80
C ILE A 38 5.27 4.87 3.50
N VAL A 39 4.41 3.85 3.50
CA VAL A 39 3.64 3.47 2.30
C VAL A 39 2.74 4.62 1.83
N HIS A 40 2.06 5.31 2.76
CA HIS A 40 1.28 6.49 2.44
C HIS A 40 2.12 7.61 1.80
N ASN A 41 3.30 7.88 2.35
CA ASN A 41 4.21 8.90 1.83
C ASN A 41 4.74 8.54 0.43
N LEU A 42 5.04 7.27 0.18
CA LEU A 42 5.42 6.77 -1.14
C LEU A 42 4.29 6.95 -2.15
N ALA A 43 3.04 6.63 -1.78
CA ALA A 43 1.88 6.82 -2.64
C ALA A 43 1.55 8.29 -2.95
N CYS A 44 2.00 9.22 -2.11
CA CYS A 44 1.92 10.66 -2.37
C CYS A 44 2.97 11.15 -3.36
N LYS A 45 4.02 10.36 -3.63
CA LYS A 45 5.02 10.62 -4.66
C LYS A 45 4.70 9.80 -5.91
N GLU A 46 5.26 10.21 -7.04
CA GLU A 46 5.23 9.38 -8.24
C GLU A 46 6.18 8.19 -8.03
N VAL A 47 5.62 6.98 -8.01
CA VAL A 47 6.37 5.72 -7.99
C VAL A 47 6.10 4.96 -9.29
N PHE A 48 7.02 4.08 -9.66
CA PHE A 48 6.86 3.23 -10.83
C PHE A 48 5.78 2.16 -10.60
N ASP A 49 5.21 1.65 -11.69
CA ASP A 49 4.10 0.69 -11.65
C ASP A 49 4.46 -0.59 -10.90
N ASP A 50 5.68 -1.10 -11.09
CA ASP A 50 6.20 -2.29 -10.38
C ASP A 50 6.25 -2.09 -8.87
N VAL A 51 6.66 -0.90 -8.43
CA VAL A 51 6.67 -0.51 -7.01
C VAL A 51 5.25 -0.38 -6.47
N ALA A 52 4.34 0.22 -7.23
CA ALA A 52 2.93 0.34 -6.83
C ALA A 52 2.28 -1.05 -6.66
N VAL A 53 2.59 -1.99 -7.56
CA VAL A 53 2.16 -3.38 -7.49
C VAL A 53 2.69 -4.08 -6.24
N GLU A 54 4.01 -4.02 -5.99
CA GLU A 54 4.62 -4.65 -4.81
C GLU A 54 4.05 -4.11 -3.49
N LEU A 55 3.92 -2.79 -3.39
CA LEU A 55 3.32 -2.17 -2.21
C LEU A 55 1.85 -2.54 -2.04
N SER A 56 1.09 -2.64 -3.14
CA SER A 56 -0.32 -3.04 -3.09
C SER A 56 -0.50 -4.47 -2.59
N MET A 57 0.37 -5.40 -2.98
CA MET A 57 0.35 -6.76 -2.43
C MET A 57 0.55 -6.75 -0.90
N ALA A 58 1.48 -5.93 -0.40
CA ALA A 58 1.70 -5.79 1.04
C ALA A 58 0.50 -5.15 1.76
N LEU A 59 -0.16 -4.17 1.14
CA LEU A 59 -1.40 -3.57 1.67
C LEU A 59 -2.52 -4.61 1.78
N LEU A 60 -2.72 -5.41 0.74
CA LEU A 60 -3.73 -6.49 0.72
C LEU A 60 -3.47 -7.53 1.80
N GLN A 61 -2.21 -7.92 2.00
CA GLN A 61 -1.82 -8.78 3.12
C GLN A 61 -2.09 -8.12 4.47
N PHE A 62 -1.71 -6.86 4.65
CA PHE A 62 -1.94 -6.08 5.87
C PHE A 62 -3.43 -5.99 6.22
N PHE A 63 -4.30 -5.83 5.22
CA PHE A 63 -5.75 -5.76 5.38
C PHE A 63 -6.41 -7.06 5.83
N ASN A 64 -5.73 -8.20 5.79
CA ASN A 64 -6.25 -9.43 6.41
C ASN A 64 -6.35 -9.30 7.93
N ASN A 65 -5.60 -8.39 8.55
CA ASN A 65 -5.67 -8.08 9.97
C ASN A 65 -6.84 -7.14 10.31
N SER A 66 -6.90 -6.69 11.57
CA SER A 66 -7.81 -5.63 12.05
C SER A 66 -7.00 -4.45 12.61
N PRO A 67 -6.28 -3.70 11.76
CA PRO A 67 -5.43 -2.60 12.20
C PRO A 67 -6.26 -1.40 12.71
N PRO A 68 -5.67 -0.52 13.52
CA PRO A 68 -6.32 0.72 13.97
C PRO A 68 -6.75 1.61 12.80
N GLU A 69 -7.81 2.39 13.00
CA GLU A 69 -8.42 3.23 11.96
C GLU A 69 -7.42 4.17 11.28
N GLU A 70 -6.48 4.76 12.02
CA GLU A 70 -5.47 5.66 11.47
C GLU A 70 -4.58 4.95 10.43
N GLN A 71 -4.23 3.69 10.68
CA GLN A 71 -3.44 2.89 9.75
C GLN A 71 -4.29 2.47 8.53
N VAL A 72 -5.56 2.09 8.74
CA VAL A 72 -6.51 1.78 7.66
C VAL A 72 -6.67 2.98 6.74
N PHE A 73 -6.86 4.19 7.30
CA PHE A 73 -7.01 5.40 6.49
C PHE A 73 -5.77 5.66 5.61
N ARG A 74 -4.57 5.64 6.20
CA ARG A 74 -3.31 5.86 5.47
C ARG A 74 -3.12 4.85 4.34
N THR A 75 -3.34 3.57 4.64
CA THR A 75 -3.11 2.45 3.72
C THR A 75 -4.18 2.35 2.65
N MET A 76 -5.46 2.60 2.98
CA MET A 76 -6.54 2.65 1.98
C MET A 76 -6.36 3.84 1.03
N LYS A 77 -5.95 5.00 1.56
CA LYS A 77 -5.58 6.16 0.73
C LYS A 77 -4.40 5.85 -0.19
N ALA A 78 -3.40 5.10 0.28
CA ALA A 78 -2.29 4.63 -0.54
C ALA A 78 -2.77 3.70 -1.65
N LEU A 79 -3.62 2.70 -1.33
CA LEU A 79 -4.19 1.79 -2.31
C LEU A 79 -4.99 2.54 -3.40
N ALA A 80 -5.81 3.53 -3.01
CA ALA A 80 -6.57 4.35 -3.94
C ALA A 80 -5.66 5.12 -4.93
N ARG A 81 -4.46 5.53 -4.49
CA ARG A 81 -3.45 6.15 -5.34
C ARG A 81 -2.74 5.12 -6.22
N PHE A 82 -2.42 3.94 -5.71
CA PHE A 82 -1.80 2.88 -6.52
C PHE A 82 -2.73 2.39 -7.64
N CYS A 83 -4.06 2.34 -7.42
CA CYS A 83 -5.03 2.09 -8.49
C CYS A 83 -5.07 3.19 -9.58
N GLN A 84 -4.48 4.36 -9.33
CA GLN A 84 -4.34 5.43 -10.34
C GLN A 84 -3.01 5.32 -11.07
N ILE A 85 -1.94 4.94 -10.35
CA ILE A 85 -0.59 4.78 -10.89
C ILE A 85 -0.56 3.56 -11.81
N SER A 86 -0.77 2.36 -11.27
CA SER A 86 -0.92 1.13 -12.05
C SER A 86 -2.41 0.81 -12.20
N SER A 87 -3.02 1.41 -13.23
CA SER A 87 -4.47 1.40 -13.43
C SER A 87 -5.06 0.06 -13.90
N GLN A 88 -4.23 -0.92 -14.25
CA GLN A 88 -4.65 -2.26 -14.66
C GLN A 88 -4.26 -3.31 -13.60
N ASP A 89 -2.97 -3.40 -13.26
CA ASP A 89 -2.47 -4.49 -12.42
C ASP A 89 -2.95 -4.37 -10.97
N VAL A 90 -2.92 -3.17 -10.38
CA VAL A 90 -3.35 -3.00 -8.99
C VAL A 90 -4.84 -3.31 -8.80
N PRO A 91 -5.77 -2.79 -9.63
CA PRO A 91 -7.17 -3.21 -9.56
C PRO A 91 -7.39 -4.73 -9.71
N GLN A 92 -6.68 -5.38 -10.62
CA GLN A 92 -6.76 -6.85 -10.78
C GLN A 92 -6.29 -7.58 -9.52
N LEU A 93 -5.18 -7.14 -8.92
CA LEU A 93 -4.68 -7.72 -7.67
C LEU A 93 -5.69 -7.58 -6.52
N VAL A 94 -6.33 -6.41 -6.40
CA VAL A 94 -7.37 -6.18 -5.38
C VAL A 94 -8.54 -7.14 -5.57
N GLN A 95 -8.94 -7.41 -6.82
CA GLN A 95 -10.02 -8.36 -7.12
C GLN A 95 -9.63 -9.82 -6.86
N MET A 96 -8.36 -10.20 -7.09
CA MET A 96 -7.91 -11.60 -7.02
C MET A 96 -7.43 -12.04 -5.63
N ILE A 97 -6.76 -11.17 -4.87
CA ILE A 97 -6.03 -11.55 -3.64
C ILE A 97 -6.82 -11.20 -2.38
N GLY A 98 -7.62 -10.13 -2.40
CA GLY A 98 -8.49 -9.71 -1.29
C GLY A 98 -7.76 -9.01 -0.13
N PRO A 99 -8.40 -8.85 1.04
CA PRO A 99 -9.84 -8.84 1.23
C PRO A 99 -10.47 -7.66 0.48
N SER A 100 -11.77 -7.72 0.21
CA SER A 100 -12.47 -6.57 -0.40
C SER A 100 -12.20 -5.30 0.41
N PRO A 101 -11.88 -4.16 -0.23
CA PRO A 101 -11.73 -2.88 0.45
C PRO A 101 -12.92 -2.54 1.36
N THR A 102 -14.11 -3.03 1.02
CA THR A 102 -15.36 -2.87 1.78
C THR A 102 -15.35 -3.57 3.15
N LYS A 103 -14.34 -4.40 3.46
CA LYS A 103 -14.14 -4.98 4.80
C LYS A 103 -14.11 -3.91 5.89
N PHE A 104 -13.61 -2.71 5.57
CA PHE A 104 -13.49 -1.59 6.51
C PHE A 104 -14.61 -0.55 6.38
N SER A 105 -15.67 -0.85 5.62
CA SER A 105 -16.78 0.08 5.46
C SER A 105 -17.44 0.42 6.79
N GLY A 106 -17.76 1.69 7.01
CA GLY A 106 -18.34 2.21 8.25
C GLY A 106 -17.33 2.39 9.39
N MET A 107 -16.04 2.16 9.17
CA MET A 107 -15.00 2.41 10.18
C MET A 107 -14.86 3.92 10.46
N SER A 108 -14.84 4.75 9.42
CA SER A 108 -14.90 6.22 9.53
C SER A 108 -15.27 6.84 8.18
N PRO A 109 -15.81 8.08 8.15
CA PRO A 109 -16.17 8.74 6.89
C PRO A 109 -15.00 8.89 5.92
N ARG A 110 -13.80 9.13 6.45
CA ARG A 110 -12.58 9.31 5.64
C ARG A 110 -12.07 7.98 5.06
N VAL A 111 -12.26 6.86 5.76
CA VAL A 111 -11.96 5.52 5.22
C VAL A 111 -12.94 5.17 4.11
N ASP A 112 -14.24 5.41 4.33
CA ASP A 112 -15.29 5.16 3.34
C ASP A 112 -15.08 5.94 2.05
N GLU A 113 -14.62 7.19 2.13
CA GLU A 113 -14.23 7.99 0.97
C GLU A 113 -13.14 7.28 0.14
N GLN A 114 -12.10 6.74 0.79
CA GLN A 114 -11.03 6.05 0.08
C GLN A 114 -11.49 4.71 -0.51
N ILE A 115 -12.36 3.98 0.20
CA ILE A 115 -12.97 2.75 -0.32
C ILE A 115 -13.73 3.06 -1.61
N ALA A 116 -14.53 4.13 -1.64
CA ALA A 116 -15.28 4.54 -2.83
C ALA A 116 -14.35 4.84 -4.02
N LEU A 117 -13.20 5.48 -3.79
CA LEU A 117 -12.19 5.73 -4.82
C LEU A 117 -11.59 4.43 -5.37
N VAL A 118 -11.25 3.48 -4.49
CA VAL A 118 -10.76 2.16 -4.91
C VAL A 118 -11.83 1.43 -5.70
N THR A 119 -13.04 1.30 -5.17
CA THR A 119 -14.17 0.59 -5.82
C THR A 119 -14.49 1.17 -7.20
N LYS A 120 -14.39 2.50 -7.38
CA LYS A 120 -14.57 3.13 -8.69
C LYS A 120 -13.56 2.64 -9.74
N LYS A 121 -12.36 2.25 -9.32
CA LYS A 121 -11.29 1.71 -10.18
C LYS A 121 -11.37 0.21 -10.41
N LEU A 122 -12.15 -0.50 -9.60
CA LEU A 122 -12.39 -1.95 -9.77
C LEU A 122 -13.52 -2.26 -10.76
N ARG A 123 -14.15 -1.25 -11.36
CA ARG A 123 -15.26 -1.39 -12.31
C ARG A 123 -14.78 -1.26 -13.74
#